data_AF-A0A962LXL3-F1
#
_entry.id   AF-A0A962LXL3-F1
#
_cell.length_a   1.000
_cell.length_b   1.000
_cell.length_c   1.000
_cell.angle_alpha   90.00
_cell.angle_beta   90.00
_cell.angle_gamma   90.00
#
_symmetry.space_group_name_H-M   'P 1'
#
loop_
_entity.id
_entity.type
_entity.pdbx_description
1 polymer ?
#
loop_
_entity_poly.entity_id
_entity_poly.type
_entity_poly.pdbx_seq_one_letter_code
_entity_poly.pdbx_strand_id
1 'polypeptide(L)' 'MSDSRETAATCPLCGGDNQCAIAAGRSGTNCWCQTATISAEARAKAADSADRQCICRACGQPTGELKDAG' A
#
# COMPACT_ATOMS: atom_id res chain seq x y z
N MET A 1 3.03 -22.20 -11.71
CA MET A 1 3.18 -20.74 -11.67
C MET A 1 1.89 -20.11 -11.12
N SER A 2 1.59 -20.28 -9.82
CA SER A 2 0.41 -19.69 -9.17
C SER A 2 0.76 -18.78 -7.99
N ASP A 3 2.04 -18.68 -7.63
CA ASP A 3 2.49 -18.04 -6.39
C ASP A 3 2.69 -16.51 -6.56
N SER A 4 3.20 -16.06 -7.71
CA SER A 4 3.58 -14.66 -7.94
C SER A 4 2.43 -13.65 -7.98
N ARG A 5 1.18 -14.11 -8.15
CA ARG A 5 0.00 -13.23 -8.12
C ARG A 5 -0.57 -13.07 -6.72
N GLU A 6 -0.41 -14.06 -5.85
CA GLU A 6 -0.91 -14.03 -4.48
C GLU A 6 -0.09 -13.03 -3.66
N THR A 7 1.25 -13.09 -3.77
CA THR A 7 2.16 -12.14 -3.13
C THR A 7 1.90 -10.70 -3.58
N ALA A 8 1.53 -10.49 -4.85
CA ALA A 8 1.23 -9.17 -5.38
C ALA A 8 -0.02 -8.50 -4.74
N ALA A 9 -0.92 -9.28 -4.14
CA ALA A 9 -2.09 -8.80 -3.41
C ALA A 9 -1.85 -8.65 -1.89
N THR A 10 -0.66 -9.01 -1.40
CA THR A 10 -0.31 -8.93 0.02
C THR A 10 0.46 -7.64 0.34
N CYS A 11 0.16 -7.04 1.48
CA CYS A 11 0.88 -5.89 2.01
C CYS A 11 2.19 -6.37 2.65
N PRO A 12 3.36 -5.90 2.19
CA PRO A 12 4.65 -6.35 2.72
C PRO A 12 4.89 -5.88 4.17
N LEU A 13 4.12 -4.91 4.67
CA LEU A 13 4.28 -4.34 6.00
C LEU A 13 3.51 -5.08 7.09
N CYS A 14 2.39 -5.74 6.73
CA CYS A 14 1.51 -6.38 7.71
C CYS A 14 0.99 -7.76 7.30
N GLY A 15 1.28 -8.24 6.09
CA GLY A 15 0.80 -9.52 5.58
C GLY A 15 -0.69 -9.57 5.21
N GLY A 16 -1.42 -8.45 5.34
CA GLY A 16 -2.83 -8.35 4.97
C GLY A 16 -3.06 -8.03 3.49
N ASP A 17 -4.31 -7.93 3.05
CA ASP A 17 -4.66 -7.50 1.68
C ASP A 17 -4.23 -6.04 1.42
N ASN A 18 -3.45 -5.82 0.36
CA ASN A 18 -2.98 -4.49 -0.04
C ASN A 18 -4.00 -3.69 -0.88
N GLN A 19 -5.11 -4.32 -1.30
CA GLN A 19 -6.16 -3.76 -2.15
C GLN A 19 -5.62 -3.18 -3.48
N CYS A 20 -4.57 -3.79 -4.03
CA CYS A 20 -4.00 -3.36 -5.30
C CYS A 20 -4.95 -3.67 -6.46
N ALA A 21 -5.40 -2.63 -7.16
CA ALA A 21 -6.27 -2.78 -8.32
C ALA A 21 -5.61 -3.58 -9.45
N ILE A 22 -4.30 -3.41 -9.67
CA ILE A 22 -3.55 -4.13 -10.72
C ILE A 22 -3.46 -5.62 -10.39
N ALA A 23 -3.16 -5.97 -9.14
CA ALA A 23 -3.13 -7.37 -8.68
C ALA A 23 -4.51 -8.03 -8.82
N ALA A 24 -5.58 -7.27 -8.62
CA ALA A 24 -6.95 -7.70 -8.85
C ALA A 24 -7.40 -7.69 -10.33
N GLY A 25 -6.49 -7.44 -11.29
CA GLY A 25 -6.81 -7.42 -12.72
C GLY A 25 -7.62 -6.19 -13.18
N ARG A 26 -7.62 -5.11 -12.40
CA ARG A 26 -8.29 -3.83 -12.68
C ARG A 26 -7.27 -2.75 -13.03
N SER A 27 -7.77 -1.62 -13.54
CA SER A 27 -6.90 -0.46 -13.85
C SER A 27 -6.23 0.09 -12.58
N GLY A 28 -4.91 0.34 -12.66
CA GLY A 28 -4.15 1.00 -11.60
C GLY A 28 -4.65 2.41 -11.27
N THR A 29 -5.29 3.10 -12.21
CA THR A 29 -5.92 4.40 -11.98
C THR A 29 -7.04 4.36 -10.93
N ASN A 30 -7.66 3.19 -10.72
CA ASN A 30 -8.69 2.97 -9.72
C ASN A 30 -8.14 2.41 -8.40
N CYS A 31 -6.82 2.29 -8.26
CA CYS A 31 -6.22 1.82 -7.02
C CYS A 31 -6.38 2.88 -5.92
N TRP A 32 -6.62 2.44 -4.68
CA TRP A 32 -6.81 3.37 -3.57
C TRP A 32 -5.63 4.33 -3.38
N CYS A 33 -4.41 3.87 -3.70
CA CYS A 33 -3.18 4.65 -3.57
C CYS A 33 -3.10 5.85 -4.53
N GLN A 34 -3.86 5.84 -5.64
CA GLN A 34 -3.87 6.95 -6.59
C GLN A 34 -4.57 8.19 -6.05
N THR A 35 -5.56 8.00 -5.17
CA THR A 35 -6.37 9.11 -4.64
C THR A 35 -6.11 9.39 -3.16
N ALA A 36 -5.43 8.48 -2.45
CA ALA A 36 -5.16 8.63 -1.04
C ALA A 36 -3.84 9.37 -0.78
N THR A 37 -3.84 10.18 0.27
CA THR A 37 -2.60 10.71 0.85
C THR A 37 -1.87 9.59 1.59
N ILE A 38 -0.72 9.18 1.06
CA ILE A 38 0.14 8.17 1.68
C ILE A 38 1.26 8.88 2.43
N SER A 39 1.53 8.46 3.67
CA SER A 39 2.61 9.06 4.47
C SER A 39 3.98 8.83 3.82
N ALA A 40 4.89 9.79 3.96
CA ALA A 40 6.25 9.66 3.44
C ALA A 40 6.97 8.43 4.03
N GLU A 41 6.74 8.16 5.32
CA GLU A 41 7.27 6.98 6.01
C GLU A 41 6.78 5.68 5.39
N ALA A 42 5.48 5.57 5.10
CA ALA A 42 4.93 4.38 4.47
C ALA A 42 5.45 4.18 3.04
N ARG A 43 5.66 5.26 2.28
CA ARG A 43 6.31 5.19 0.95
C ARG A 43 7.76 4.74 1.05
N ALA A 44 8.50 5.21 2.05
CA ALA A 44 9.89 4.79 2.28
C ALA A 44 9.96 3.30 2.63
N LYS A 45 9.11 2.83 3.56
CA LYS A 45 9.00 1.41 3.91
C LYS A 45 8.60 0.53 2.72
N ALA A 46 7.70 1.01 1.86
CA ALA A 46 7.31 0.31 0.64
C ALA A 46 8.45 0.27 -0.40
N ALA A 47 9.21 1.36 -0.55
CA ALA A 47 10.32 1.45 -1.48
C ALA A 47 11.52 0.55 -1.10
N ASP A 48 11.69 0.31 0.20
CA ASP A 48 12.70 -0.61 0.74
C ASP A 48 12.33 -2.10 0.54
N SER A 49 11.05 -2.39 0.26
CA SER A 49 10.65 -3.76 -0.09
C SER A 49 11.28 -4.17 -1.42
N ALA A 50 11.92 -5.35 -1.45
CA ALA A 50 12.65 -5.87 -2.60
C ALA A 50 11.81 -5.89 -3.89
N ASP A 51 10.51 -6.09 -3.76
CA ASP A 51 9.58 -6.30 -4.86
C ASP A 51 8.76 -5.05 -5.24
N ARG A 52 9.02 -3.88 -4.61
CA ARG A 52 8.27 -2.63 -4.85
C ARG A 52 6.75 -2.84 -4.84
N GLN A 53 6.26 -3.57 -3.85
CA GLN A 53 4.86 -3.98 -3.77
C GLN A 53 3.95 -2.87 -3.22
N CYS A 54 2.66 -2.95 -3.56
CA CYS A 54 1.65 -2.09 -2.97
C CYS A 54 1.47 -2.39 -1.48
N ILE A 55 1.21 -1.34 -0.71
CA ILE A 55 0.85 -1.41 0.72
C ILE A 55 -0.67 -1.29 0.89
N CYS A 56 -1.19 -1.73 2.03
CA CYS A 56 -2.61 -1.58 2.37
C CYS A 56 -2.92 -0.17 2.88
N ARG A 57 -4.22 0.20 2.87
CA ARG A 57 -4.71 1.48 3.40
C ARG A 57 -4.26 1.74 4.83
N ALA A 58 -4.35 0.73 5.71
CA ALA A 58 -4.00 0.87 7.12
C ALA A 58 -2.51 1.21 7.32
N CYS A 59 -1.61 0.62 6.53
CA CYS A 59 -0.18 0.88 6.62
C CYS A 59 0.25 2.14 5.85
N GLY A 60 -0.51 2.55 4.83
CA GLY A 60 -0.19 3.73 4.01
C GLY A 60 -0.81 5.02 4.50
N GLN A 61 -1.88 4.97 5.28
CA GLN A 61 -2.47 6.16 5.87
C GLN A 61 -1.50 6.83 6.85
N PRO A 62 -1.46 8.18 6.89
CA PRO A 62 -0.75 8.88 7.93
C PRO A 62 -1.38 8.50 9.28
N THR A 63 -0.63 7.77 10.11
CA THR A 63 -0.95 7.57 11.52
C THR A 63 -0.85 8.93 12.20
N GLY A 64 -1.99 9.62 12.24
CA GLY A 64 -2.25 10.92 12.85
C GLY A 64 -1.03 11.68 13.35
N GLU A 65 -0.54 12.60 12.53
CA GLU A 65 -0.10 13.88 13.09
C GLU A 65 -1.37 14.73 13.27
N LEU A 66 -2.16 14.37 14.29
CA LEU A 66 -2.91 15.36 15.04
C LEU A 66 -1.89 16.04 15.96
N LYS A 67 -1.03 16.92 15.40
CA LYS A 67 -0.29 17.87 16.23
C LYS A 67 -1.00 19.21 16.17
N ASP A 68 -1.67 19.49 17.29
CA ASP A 68 -1.79 20.80 17.93
C ASP A 68 -2.58 21.89 17.18
N ALA A 69 -3.91 21.90 17.41
CA ALA A 69 -4.62 23.16 17.57
C ALA A 69 -4.76 23.42 19.08
N GLY A 70 -3.72 24.04 19.65
CA GLY A 70 -3.76 24.70 20.95
C GLY A 70 -4.29 26.12 20.83
#